data_AF-A0A359MZT4-F1
#
_entry.id   AF-A0A359MZT4-F1
#
_cell.length_a   1.000
_cell.length_b   1.000
_cell.length_c   1.000
_cell.angle_alpha   90.00
_cell.angle_beta   90.00
_cell.angle_gamma   90.00
#
_symmetry.space_group_name_H-M   'P 1'
#
loop_
_entity.id
_entity.type
_entity.pdbx_description
1 polymer ?
#
loop_
_entity_poly.entity_id
_entity_poly.type
_entity_poly.pdbx_seq_one_letter_code
_entity_poly.pdbx_strand_id
1 'polypeptide(L)'
;MYDEMQRMGFREEELQLYKLYKTLEKELMPEVKKQIRALVKILPHKFKIINNENEYFTSGSGIGSMGKLVEYELIHDAKIFTRNQEIRESSEINMFETIIIDRSGSMGYFTEDNSPLREAVKASIIRAKVLEYFKVKFSIIIFDTAMEEIMEFGEKFSDRKKNNIPSRLMRAIAKSGGTDI
;
A
#
# COMPACT_ATOMS: atom_id res chain seq x y z
N MET A 1 20.36 -18.00 3.08
CA MET A 1 20.70 -16.59 3.36
C MET A 1 21.11 -15.88 2.08
N TYR A 2 22.15 -16.38 1.37
CA TYR A 2 22.60 -15.81 0.08
C TYR A 2 21.51 -15.82 -1.00
N ASP A 3 20.71 -16.88 -1.12
CA ASP A 3 19.59 -16.94 -2.08
C ASP A 3 18.51 -15.88 -1.84
N GLU A 4 18.21 -15.52 -0.58
CA GLU A 4 17.21 -14.49 -0.26
C GLU A 4 17.78 -13.09 -0.56
N MET A 5 19.06 -12.87 -0.22
CA MET A 5 19.77 -11.63 -0.46
C MET A 5 19.83 -11.31 -1.97
N GLN A 6 20.23 -12.29 -2.79
CA GLN A 6 20.26 -12.15 -4.25
C GLN A 6 18.88 -11.92 -4.85
N ARG A 7 17.83 -12.61 -4.33
CA ARG A 7 16.43 -12.36 -4.74
C ARG A 7 15.95 -10.95 -4.39
N MET A 8 16.49 -10.32 -3.35
CA MET A 8 16.19 -8.93 -3.00
C MET A 8 17.06 -7.92 -3.77
N GLY A 9 17.93 -8.42 -4.64
CA GLY A 9 18.80 -7.63 -5.50
C GLY A 9 20.05 -7.11 -4.82
N PHE A 10 20.37 -7.55 -3.60
CA PHE A 10 21.63 -7.22 -2.94
C PHE A 10 22.77 -8.08 -3.52
N ARG A 11 23.92 -7.45 -3.75
CA ARG A 11 25.14 -8.13 -4.21
C ARG A 11 25.84 -8.82 -3.03
N GLU A 12 26.76 -9.73 -3.32
CA GLU A 12 27.46 -10.49 -2.26
C GLU A 12 28.29 -9.58 -1.34
N GLU A 13 28.91 -8.56 -1.91
CA GLU A 13 29.63 -7.51 -1.17
C GLU A 13 28.71 -6.62 -0.31
N GLU A 14 27.39 -6.67 -0.50
CA GLU A 14 26.39 -5.84 0.19
C GLU A 14 25.77 -6.54 1.42
N LEU A 15 26.41 -7.59 1.95
CA LEU A 15 25.89 -8.36 3.09
C LEU A 15 25.54 -7.49 4.30
N GLN A 16 26.32 -6.44 4.57
CA GLN A 16 26.04 -5.53 5.69
C GLN A 16 24.80 -4.66 5.45
N LEU A 17 24.63 -4.13 4.23
CA LEU A 17 23.43 -3.39 3.85
C LEU A 17 22.18 -4.27 3.91
N TYR A 18 22.28 -5.52 3.47
CA TYR A 18 21.21 -6.49 3.58
C TYR A 18 20.83 -6.75 5.05
N LYS A 19 21.81 -7.02 5.92
CA LYS A 19 21.57 -7.22 7.36
C LYS A 19 20.89 -6.00 8.00
N LEU A 20 21.34 -4.80 7.66
CA LEU A 20 20.76 -3.56 8.15
C LEU A 20 19.30 -3.41 7.71
N TYR A 21 19.00 -3.68 6.44
CA TYR A 21 17.62 -3.68 5.94
C TYR A 21 16.75 -4.69 6.69
N LYS A 22 17.21 -5.94 6.88
CA LYS A 22 16.42 -6.98 7.57
C LYS A 22 16.17 -6.61 9.04
N THR A 23 17.13 -6.00 9.70
CA THR A 23 16.97 -5.47 11.06
C THR A 23 15.90 -4.39 11.10
N LEU A 24 15.97 -3.39 10.22
CA LEU A 24 14.97 -2.34 10.11
C LEU A 24 13.59 -2.92 9.77
N GLU A 25 13.50 -3.81 8.79
CA GLU A 25 12.24 -4.45 8.42
C GLU A 25 11.59 -5.12 9.65
N LYS A 26 12.37 -5.89 10.42
CA LYS A 26 11.88 -6.54 11.64
C LYS A 26 11.44 -5.53 12.71
N GLU A 27 12.22 -4.47 12.92
CA GLU A 27 11.93 -3.40 13.89
C GLU A 27 10.63 -2.66 13.56
N LEU A 28 10.37 -2.40 12.28
CA LEU A 28 9.27 -1.55 11.81
C LEU A 28 7.94 -2.30 11.63
N MET A 29 7.96 -3.64 11.48
CA MET A 29 6.73 -4.43 11.24
C MET A 29 5.61 -4.25 12.29
N PRO A 30 5.89 -4.10 13.60
CA PRO A 30 4.84 -3.82 14.58
C PRO A 30 4.08 -2.52 14.29
N GLU A 31 4.79 -1.44 13.92
CA GLU A 31 4.18 -0.15 13.60
C GLU A 31 3.40 -0.21 12.28
N VAL A 32 3.94 -0.88 11.26
CA VAL A 32 3.22 -1.15 10.00
C VAL A 32 1.86 -1.81 10.28
N LYS A 33 1.86 -2.88 11.10
CA LYS A 33 0.62 -3.60 11.45
C LYS A 33 -0.36 -2.71 12.22
N LYS A 34 0.14 -1.87 13.13
CA LYS A 34 -0.68 -0.92 13.90
C LYS A 34 -1.34 0.10 12.98
N GLN A 35 -0.61 0.70 12.05
CA GLN A 35 -1.16 1.67 11.09
C GLN A 35 -2.18 1.02 10.14
N ILE A 36 -1.89 -0.18 9.61
CA ILE A 36 -2.85 -0.92 8.79
C ILE A 36 -4.16 -1.15 9.57
N ARG A 37 -4.10 -1.62 10.82
CA ARG A 37 -5.29 -1.85 11.65
C ARG A 37 -6.08 -0.56 11.89
N ALA A 38 -5.40 0.56 12.13
CA ALA A 38 -6.06 1.85 12.32
C ALA A 38 -6.76 2.32 11.04
N LEU A 39 -6.09 2.21 9.89
CA LEU A 39 -6.62 2.62 8.59
C LEU A 39 -7.79 1.72 8.13
N VAL A 40 -7.72 0.42 8.36
CA VAL A 40 -8.83 -0.51 8.05
C VAL A 40 -10.11 -0.15 8.79
N LYS A 41 -10.03 0.41 10.00
CA LYS A 41 -11.21 0.82 10.78
C LYS A 41 -11.94 2.03 10.20
N ILE A 42 -11.23 2.90 9.48
CA ILE A 42 -11.78 4.15 8.94
C ILE A 42 -12.18 4.01 7.47
N LEU A 43 -11.62 3.03 6.76
CA LEU A 43 -11.96 2.80 5.36
C LEU A 43 -13.37 2.20 5.26
N PRO A 44 -14.18 2.65 4.30
CA PRO A 44 -15.53 2.12 4.10
C PRO A 44 -15.46 0.61 3.86
N HIS A 45 -16.33 -0.14 4.53
CA HIS A 45 -16.39 -1.59 4.41
C HIS A 45 -16.63 -1.98 2.94
N LYS A 46 -15.69 -2.74 2.35
CA LYS A 46 -15.89 -3.33 1.03
C LYS A 46 -17.06 -4.32 1.13
N PHE A 47 -18.20 -3.99 0.53
CA PHE A 47 -19.36 -4.88 0.47
C PHE A 47 -18.96 -6.21 -0.17
N LYS A 48 -19.29 -7.31 0.50
CA LYS A 48 -19.08 -8.67 -0.01
C LYS A 48 -20.23 -8.98 -0.98
N ILE A 49 -19.93 -9.18 -2.26
CA ILE A 49 -20.91 -9.70 -3.22
C ILE A 49 -21.15 -11.17 -2.85
N ILE A 50 -22.36 -11.48 -2.40
CA ILE A 50 -22.80 -12.87 -2.20
C ILE A 50 -23.32 -13.31 -3.57
N ASN A 51 -22.53 -14.12 -4.29
CA ASN A 51 -23.03 -14.81 -5.48
C ASN A 51 -24.05 -15.86 -5.03
N ASN A 52 -25.34 -15.55 -5.15
CA ASN A 52 -26.41 -16.50 -4.92
C ASN A 52 -26.75 -17.14 -6.27
N GLU A 53 -26.01 -18.19 -6.64
CA GLU A 53 -26.12 -18.85 -7.97
C GLU A 53 -27.41 -19.68 -8.15
N ASN A 54 -28.32 -19.71 -7.18
CA ASN A 54 -29.43 -20.68 -7.15
C ASN A 54 -30.85 -20.12 -7.39
N GLU A 55 -31.06 -18.85 -7.73
CA GLU A 55 -32.43 -18.31 -7.94
C GLU A 55 -32.62 -17.57 -9.27
N TYR A 56 -31.94 -18.03 -10.33
CA TYR A 56 -32.13 -17.48 -11.68
C TYR A 56 -33.21 -18.21 -12.48
N PHE A 57 -34.38 -18.51 -11.89
CA PHE A 57 -35.50 -19.01 -12.68
C PHE A 57 -36.84 -18.43 -12.27
N THR A 58 -37.52 -17.89 -13.29
CA THR A 58 -38.95 -17.53 -13.41
C THR A 58 -39.38 -16.15 -12.90
N SER A 59 -39.40 -15.17 -13.81
CA SER A 59 -40.39 -14.09 -13.73
C SER A 59 -40.89 -13.68 -15.12
N GLY A 60 -42.23 -13.75 -15.27
CA GLY A 60 -43.02 -13.21 -16.37
C GLY A 60 -44.04 -14.23 -16.91
N SER A 61 -45.36 -14.00 -16.93
CA SER A 61 -46.17 -12.83 -16.51
C SER A 61 -47.65 -13.23 -16.55
N GLY A 62 -48.39 -13.04 -15.45
CA GLY A 62 -49.85 -13.21 -15.39
C GLY A 62 -50.50 -11.91 -14.90
N ILE A 63 -51.09 -11.18 -15.84
CA ILE A 63 -51.93 -9.99 -15.61
C ILE A 63 -53.19 -10.45 -14.88
N GLY A 64 -53.31 -10.17 -13.58
CA GLY A 64 -54.52 -10.55 -12.85
C GLY A 64 -54.41 -10.53 -11.33
N SER A 65 -54.24 -9.36 -10.72
CA SER A 65 -54.72 -9.13 -9.35
C SER A 65 -54.90 -7.64 -9.09
N MET A 66 -56.13 -7.19 -9.32
CA MET A 66 -56.68 -5.95 -8.78
C MET A 66 -56.54 -5.93 -7.25
N GLY A 67 -56.25 -4.75 -6.72
CA GLY A 67 -56.79 -4.33 -5.42
C GLY A 67 -56.31 -5.11 -4.20
N LYS A 68 -55.05 -4.90 -3.81
CA LYS A 68 -54.73 -4.72 -2.39
C LYS A 68 -53.85 -3.48 -2.28
N LEU A 69 -54.30 -2.51 -1.47
CA LEU A 69 -53.40 -1.54 -0.87
C LEU A 69 -52.22 -2.35 -0.33
N VAL A 70 -51.01 -2.03 -0.79
CA VAL A 70 -49.79 -2.58 -0.25
C VAL A 70 -49.78 -2.18 1.22
N GLU A 71 -50.12 -3.11 2.11
CA GLU A 71 -49.76 -2.97 3.51
C GLU A 71 -48.24 -2.91 3.54
N TYR A 72 -47.70 -1.72 3.77
CA TYR A 72 -46.30 -1.56 4.13
C TYR A 72 -46.16 -2.11 5.55
N GLU A 73 -46.02 -3.42 5.67
CA GLU A 73 -45.24 -3.93 6.78
C GLU A 73 -43.83 -3.38 6.62
N LEU A 74 -43.25 -2.92 7.73
CA LEU A 74 -41.85 -2.53 7.81
C LEU A 74 -41.03 -3.81 7.64
N ILE A 75 -40.84 -4.22 6.39
CA ILE A 75 -39.97 -5.33 6.08
C ILE A 75 -38.57 -4.82 6.46
N HIS A 76 -37.98 -5.42 7.49
CA HIS A 76 -36.56 -5.28 7.81
C HIS A 76 -35.69 -5.96 6.74
N ASP A 77 -36.03 -5.77 5.47
CA ASP A 77 -35.31 -6.27 4.32
C ASP A 77 -34.85 -5.07 3.50
N ALA A 78 -33.59 -4.71 3.69
CA ALA A 78 -32.93 -3.56 3.07
C ALA A 78 -32.81 -3.67 1.53
N LYS A 79 -33.33 -4.74 0.92
CA LYS A 79 -33.18 -5.04 -0.51
C LYS A 79 -34.12 -4.28 -1.44
N ILE A 80 -35.00 -3.42 -0.94
CA ILE A 80 -35.87 -2.61 -1.81
C ILE A 80 -35.13 -1.35 -2.32
N PHE A 81 -34.07 -0.90 -1.64
CA PHE A 81 -33.25 0.24 -2.08
C PHE A 81 -32.16 -0.10 -3.10
N THR A 82 -32.02 -1.35 -3.52
CA THR A 82 -31.01 -1.75 -4.54
C THR A 82 -31.54 -1.75 -5.97
N ARG A 83 -32.78 -1.32 -6.21
CA ARG A 83 -33.27 -1.02 -7.56
C ARG A 83 -33.16 0.47 -7.82
N ASN A 84 -32.32 0.81 -8.80
CA ASN A 84 -32.07 2.13 -9.37
C ASN A 84 -30.96 2.94 -8.68
N GLN A 85 -29.73 2.45 -8.79
CA GLN A 85 -28.61 3.28 -9.22
C GLN A 85 -27.43 2.39 -9.59
N GLU A 86 -27.26 2.14 -10.90
CA GLU A 86 -25.94 1.89 -11.47
C GLU A 86 -25.08 3.16 -11.27
N ILE A 87 -24.68 3.44 -10.03
CA ILE A 87 -23.54 4.31 -9.77
C ILE A 87 -22.37 3.36 -9.57
N ARG A 88 -21.63 3.12 -10.66
CA ARG A 88 -20.26 2.64 -10.58
C ARG A 88 -19.41 3.74 -9.94
N GLU A 89 -19.55 3.97 -8.64
CA GLU A 89 -18.46 4.56 -7.88
C GLU A 89 -17.43 3.46 -7.73
N SER A 90 -16.39 3.50 -8.57
CA SER A 90 -15.27 2.58 -8.48
C SER A 90 -14.75 2.60 -7.05
N SER A 91 -14.92 1.50 -6.32
CA SER A 91 -14.28 1.29 -5.00
C SER A 91 -12.74 1.18 -5.08
N GLU A 92 -12.14 1.61 -6.19
CA GLU A 92 -10.70 1.77 -6.34
C GLU A 92 -10.29 3.07 -5.63
N ILE A 93 -9.38 2.94 -4.66
CA ILE A 93 -8.73 4.08 -4.03
C ILE A 93 -7.88 4.75 -5.12
N ASN A 94 -8.41 5.80 -5.76
CA ASN A 94 -7.69 6.63 -6.73
C ASN A 94 -6.78 7.62 -5.98
N MET A 95 -5.81 7.09 -5.26
CA MET A 95 -4.78 7.86 -4.59
C MET A 95 -3.43 7.53 -5.22
N PHE A 96 -2.65 8.58 -5.47
CA PHE A 96 -1.26 8.50 -5.90
C PHE A 96 -0.42 9.24 -4.87
N GLU A 97 0.65 8.62 -4.39
CA GLU A 97 1.54 9.21 -3.40
C GLU A 97 2.98 9.14 -3.86
N THR A 98 3.75 10.20 -3.65
CA THR A 98 5.20 10.19 -3.89
C THR A 98 5.91 10.45 -2.57
N ILE A 99 6.75 9.51 -2.16
CA ILE A 99 7.58 9.65 -0.96
C ILE A 99 8.91 10.27 -1.40
N ILE A 100 9.20 11.48 -0.90
CA ILE A 100 10.42 12.22 -1.19
C ILE A 100 11.30 12.21 0.06
N ILE A 101 12.54 11.76 -0.07
CA ILE A 101 13.50 11.67 1.03
C ILE A 101 14.67 12.60 0.73
N ASP A 102 14.94 13.53 1.63
CA ASP A 102 16.15 14.36 1.61
C ASP A 102 17.36 13.54 2.07
N ARG A 103 18.45 13.60 1.30
CA ARG A 103 19.77 13.02 1.62
C ARG A 103 20.86 14.10 1.72
N SER A 104 20.48 15.37 1.84
CA SER A 104 21.41 16.48 2.06
C SER A 104 22.25 16.30 3.32
N GLY A 105 23.39 17.01 3.41
CA GLY A 105 24.28 16.96 4.57
C GLY A 105 23.57 17.23 5.91
N SER A 106 22.53 18.07 5.94
CA SER A 106 21.73 18.33 7.16
C SER A 106 20.97 17.11 7.68
N MET A 107 20.80 16.07 6.86
CA MET A 107 20.12 14.84 7.26
C MET A 107 21.04 13.85 7.99
N GLY A 108 22.36 14.11 8.00
CA GLY A 108 23.36 13.24 8.61
C GLY A 108 23.52 11.90 7.90
N TYR A 109 24.21 10.96 8.56
CA TYR A 109 24.48 9.65 7.96
C TYR A 109 23.43 8.63 8.34
N PHE A 110 23.05 7.77 7.40
CA PHE A 110 22.09 6.69 7.70
C PHE A 110 22.61 5.68 8.75
N THR A 111 23.94 5.53 8.84
CA THR A 111 24.59 4.66 9.82
C THR A 111 24.64 5.25 11.23
N GLU A 112 24.44 6.56 11.38
CA GLU A 112 24.37 7.21 12.68
C GLU A 112 23.03 6.91 13.35
N ASP A 113 23.09 6.62 14.65
CA ASP A 113 21.89 6.44 15.44
C ASP A 113 21.19 7.79 15.63
N ASN A 114 19.86 7.79 15.48
CA ASN A 114 18.99 8.97 15.56
C ASN A 114 19.27 10.08 14.52
N SER A 115 19.96 9.78 13.41
CA SER A 115 20.06 10.76 12.33
C SER A 115 18.70 11.02 11.68
N PRO A 116 18.42 12.28 11.25
CA PRO A 116 17.20 12.59 10.53
C PRO A 116 17.00 11.70 9.30
N LEU A 117 18.08 11.36 8.57
CA LEU A 117 18.03 10.45 7.44
C LEU A 117 17.53 9.06 7.84
N ARG A 118 18.03 8.51 8.95
CA ARG A 118 17.62 7.18 9.42
C ARG A 118 16.15 7.14 9.80
N GLU A 119 15.65 8.16 10.49
CA GLU A 119 14.23 8.24 10.85
C GLU A 119 13.33 8.47 9.64
N ALA A 120 13.76 9.30 8.67
CA ALA A 120 13.05 9.47 7.40
C ALA A 120 12.96 8.16 6.59
N VAL A 121 14.03 7.36 6.57
CA VAL A 121 14.03 6.04 5.92
C VAL A 121 13.13 5.04 6.64
N LYS A 122 13.12 5.04 7.98
CA LYS A 122 12.17 4.21 8.74
C LYS A 122 10.72 4.58 8.41
N ALA A 123 10.40 5.87 8.41
CA ALA A 123 9.08 6.37 8.07
C ALA A 123 8.68 6.02 6.63
N SER A 124 9.59 6.13 5.67
CA SER A 124 9.32 5.79 4.27
C SER A 124 9.05 4.29 4.08
N ILE A 125 9.82 3.41 4.74
CA ILE A 125 9.59 1.96 4.70
C ILE A 125 8.23 1.60 5.33
N ILE A 126 7.89 2.22 6.47
CA ILE A 126 6.57 2.02 7.09
C ILE A 126 5.47 2.42 6.11
N ARG A 127 5.55 3.64 5.57
CA ARG A 127 4.54 4.19 4.66
C ARG A 127 4.42 3.36 3.39
N ALA A 128 5.52 2.99 2.76
CA ALA A 128 5.55 2.15 1.55
C ALA A 128 4.82 0.81 1.77
N LYS A 129 5.10 0.13 2.90
CA LYS A 129 4.43 -1.14 3.23
C LYS A 129 2.93 -0.97 3.51
N VAL A 130 2.53 0.14 4.13
CA VAL A 130 1.12 0.47 4.34
C VAL A 130 0.41 0.74 3.01
N LEU A 131 1.00 1.55 2.14
CA LEU A 131 0.45 1.87 0.82
C LEU A 131 0.34 0.63 -0.07
N GLU A 132 1.36 -0.23 -0.05
CA GLU A 132 1.35 -1.52 -0.75
C GLU A 132 0.22 -2.43 -0.26
N TYR A 133 -0.05 -2.50 1.05
CA TYR A 133 -1.17 -3.27 1.61
C TYR A 133 -2.53 -2.78 1.07
N PHE A 134 -2.72 -1.47 0.96
CA PHE A 134 -3.94 -0.87 0.43
C PHE A 134 -3.99 -0.81 -1.10
N LYS A 135 -2.96 -1.33 -1.79
CA LYS A 135 -2.83 -1.30 -3.26
C LYS A 135 -2.87 0.12 -3.83
N VAL A 136 -2.40 1.10 -3.06
CA VAL A 136 -2.23 2.47 -3.52
C VAL A 136 -1.03 2.51 -4.46
N LYS A 137 -1.12 3.28 -5.54
CA LYS A 137 0.02 3.49 -6.45
C LYS A 137 0.91 4.57 -5.84
N PHE A 138 2.21 4.28 -5.70
CA PHE A 138 3.15 5.26 -5.16
C PHE A 138 4.51 5.19 -5.85
N SER A 139 5.30 6.24 -5.68
CA SER A 139 6.71 6.31 -6.06
C SER A 139 7.60 6.72 -4.89
N ILE A 140 8.90 6.44 -4.98
CA ILE A 140 9.90 6.83 -3.97
C ILE A 140 11.05 7.52 -4.69
N ILE A 141 11.39 8.73 -4.24
CA ILE A 141 12.48 9.55 -4.78
C ILE A 141 13.39 9.95 -3.62
N ILE A 142 14.70 9.88 -3.85
CA ILE A 142 15.71 10.48 -2.97
C ILE A 142 16.31 11.68 -3.69
N PHE A 143 16.53 12.79 -2.99
CA PHE A 143 17.21 13.95 -3.55
C PHE A 143 18.37 14.41 -2.68
N ASP A 144 19.42 14.90 -3.34
CA ASP A 144 20.47 15.73 -2.77
C ASP A 144 20.92 16.76 -3.83
N THR A 145 22.17 16.70 -4.30
CA THR A 145 22.66 17.34 -5.53
C THR A 145 21.95 16.86 -6.80
N ALA A 146 21.46 15.63 -6.81
CA ALA A 146 20.69 15.06 -7.91
C ALA A 146 19.46 14.29 -7.40
N MET A 147 18.43 14.18 -8.23
CA MET A 147 17.29 13.30 -7.94
C MET A 147 17.63 11.86 -8.36
N GLU A 148 17.39 10.91 -7.46
CA GLU A 148 17.53 9.48 -7.67
C GLU A 148 16.16 8.81 -7.47
N GLU A 149 15.55 8.33 -8.56
CA GLU A 149 14.28 7.59 -8.50
C GLU A 149 14.52 6.15 -8.03
N ILE A 150 13.90 5.81 -6.89
CA ILE A 150 14.07 4.51 -6.23
C ILE A 150 12.96 3.56 -6.61
N MET A 151 11.73 4.07 -6.77
CA MET A 151 10.58 3.28 -7.15
C MET A 151 9.62 4.12 -8.00
N GLU A 152 9.21 3.61 -9.15
CA GLU A 152 8.21 4.24 -10.03
C GLU A 152 6.78 3.80 -9.67
N PHE A 153 5.78 4.53 -10.18
CA PHE A 153 4.39 4.12 -10.05
C PHE A 153 4.12 2.78 -10.74
N GLY A 154 3.48 1.86 -10.01
CA GLY A 154 3.14 0.52 -10.52
C GLY A 154 4.16 -0.55 -10.16
N GLU A 155 5.33 -0.15 -9.63
CA GLU A 155 6.24 -1.07 -8.97
C GLU A 155 5.70 -1.48 -7.58
N LYS A 156 6.11 -2.66 -7.12
CA LYS A 156 5.77 -3.18 -5.78
C LYS A 156 7.00 -3.16 -4.90
N PHE A 157 6.89 -2.49 -3.76
CA PHE A 157 8.00 -2.34 -2.81
C PHE A 157 8.53 -3.69 -2.30
N SER A 158 7.66 -4.69 -2.12
CA SER A 158 8.04 -6.03 -1.67
C SER A 158 8.31 -7.06 -2.78
N ASP A 159 8.20 -6.69 -4.07
CA ASP A 159 8.35 -7.65 -5.17
C ASP A 159 9.80 -8.09 -5.36
N ARG A 160 10.03 -9.36 -5.01
CA ARG A 160 11.32 -10.05 -4.98
C ARG A 160 11.79 -10.51 -6.35
N LYS A 161 11.02 -10.34 -7.42
CA LYS A 161 11.36 -10.92 -8.73
C LYS A 161 11.83 -9.92 -9.78
N LYS A 162 11.51 -8.63 -9.64
CA LYS A 162 11.75 -7.67 -10.72
C LYS A 162 12.37 -6.34 -10.32
N ASN A 163 12.05 -5.79 -9.15
CA ASN A 163 12.24 -4.35 -8.97
C ASN A 163 13.37 -3.98 -8.01
N ASN A 164 13.87 -4.94 -7.20
CA ASN A 164 15.03 -4.77 -6.32
C ASN A 164 14.97 -3.48 -5.46
N ILE A 165 13.76 -3.01 -5.14
CA ILE A 165 13.52 -1.71 -4.50
C ILE A 165 14.22 -1.60 -3.15
N PRO A 166 14.17 -2.62 -2.26
CA PRO A 166 14.92 -2.57 -1.01
C PRO A 166 16.42 -2.35 -1.19
N SER A 167 17.06 -3.02 -2.16
CA SER A 167 18.50 -2.83 -2.40
C SER A 167 18.81 -1.49 -3.06
N ARG A 168 17.98 -1.01 -3.99
CA ARG A 168 18.09 0.36 -4.56
C ARG A 168 18.01 1.42 -3.47
N LEU A 169 17.01 1.34 -2.60
CA LEU A 169 16.82 2.25 -1.47
C LEU A 169 18.06 2.27 -0.56
N MET A 170 18.51 1.08 -0.13
CA MET A 170 19.64 0.96 0.80
C MET A 170 20.96 1.45 0.21
N ARG A 171 21.21 1.22 -1.09
CA ARG A 171 22.37 1.79 -1.78
C ARG A 171 22.30 3.30 -1.86
N ALA A 172 21.14 3.84 -2.20
CA ALA A 172 20.97 5.27 -2.33
C ALA A 172 21.21 5.98 -0.99
N ILE A 173 20.65 5.51 0.12
CA ILE A 173 20.86 6.16 1.42
C ILE A 173 22.29 5.99 1.96
N ALA A 174 23.01 4.93 1.55
CA ALA A 174 24.41 4.71 1.90
C ALA A 174 25.36 5.72 1.21
N LYS A 175 24.91 6.43 0.16
CA LYS A 175 25.68 7.49 -0.51
C LYS A 175 25.70 8.82 0.26
N SER A 176 25.18 8.90 1.49
CA SER A 176 25.08 10.12 2.31
C SER A 176 26.43 10.74 2.75
N GLY A 177 27.52 10.47 2.02
CA GLY A 177 28.83 11.08 2.20
C GLY A 177 28.90 12.52 1.73
N GLY A 178 28.64 13.46 2.65
CA GLY A 178 29.17 14.82 2.66
C GLY A 178 29.26 15.51 1.29
N THR A 179 28.12 15.75 0.65
CA THR A 179 28.03 16.85 -0.31
C THR A 179 27.56 18.07 0.47
N ASP A 180 28.51 18.92 0.82
CA ASP A 180 28.22 20.30 1.21
C ASP A 180 27.43 20.94 0.05
N ILE A 181 26.26 21.50 0.38
CA ILE A 181 25.51 22.38 -0.53
C ILE A 181 26.15 23.76 -0.48
#